data_AF-A0A422NBK9-F1
#
_entry.id   AF-A0A422NBK9-F1
#
_cell.length_a   1.000
_cell.length_b   1.000
_cell.length_c   1.000
_cell.angle_alpha   90.00
_cell.angle_beta   90.00
_cell.angle_gamma   90.00
#
_symmetry.space_group_name_H-M   'P 1'
#
loop_
_entity.id
_entity.type
_entity.pdbx_description
1 polymer ?
#
loop_
_entity_poly.entity_id
_entity_poly.type
_entity_poly.pdbx_seq_one_letter_code
_entity_poly.pdbx_strand_id
1 'polypeptide(L)'
;MVAAFVVVLTLWLLYSKGFLYSGDAVALDASKFQSFKLVDKISVSHNSFIFRFALHSPTQRLGLPIGQHIYIRSAVVNADGKSEMVQHAYTPV
;
A
#
# COMPACT_ATOMS: atom_id res chain seq x y z
N MET A 1 27.84 -40.92 7.44
CA MET A 1 28.00 -39.73 6.56
C MET A 1 26.66 -39.21 6.05
N VAL A 2 25.77 -40.06 5.52
CA VAL A 2 24.47 -39.64 4.95
C VAL A 2 23.53 -38.98 5.97
N ALA A 3 23.43 -39.51 7.19
CA ALA A 3 22.52 -38.98 8.22
C ALA A 3 22.85 -37.53 8.63
N ALA A 4 24.14 -37.17 8.73
CA ALA A 4 24.57 -35.82 9.08
C ALA A 4 24.17 -34.79 8.02
N PHE A 5 24.26 -35.16 6.73
CA PHE A 5 23.85 -34.30 5.63
C PHE A 5 22.33 -34.04 5.62
N VAL A 6 21.52 -35.06 5.92
CA VAL A 6 20.06 -34.91 6.00
C VAL A 6 19.67 -34.00 7.17
N VAL A 7 20.34 -34.11 8.32
CA VAL A 7 20.09 -33.25 9.49
C VAL A 7 20.49 -31.80 9.20
N VAL A 8 21.64 -31.56 8.57
CA VAL A 8 22.05 -30.19 8.21
C VAL A 8 21.13 -29.59 7.15
N LEU A 9 20.72 -30.37 6.14
CA LEU A 9 19.81 -29.90 5.10
C LEU A 9 18.42 -29.57 5.66
N THR A 10 17.91 -30.39 6.58
CA THR A 10 16.61 -30.14 7.23
C THR A 10 16.66 -28.96 8.18
N LEU A 11 17.73 -28.80 8.96
CA LEU A 11 17.95 -27.60 9.77
C LEU A 11 18.09 -26.34 8.90
N TRP A 12 18.80 -26.42 7.78
CA TRP A 12 18.95 -25.32 6.83
C TRP A 12 17.62 -24.96 6.13
N LEU A 13 16.81 -25.96 5.75
CA LEU A 13 15.46 -25.76 5.20
C LEU A 13 14.49 -25.18 6.23
N LEU A 14 14.60 -25.56 7.50
CA LEU A 14 13.80 -24.95 8.57
C LEU A 14 14.24 -23.51 8.86
N TYR A 15 15.54 -23.22 8.81
CA TYR A 15 16.07 -21.87 8.96
C TYR A 15 15.70 -20.97 7.77
N SER A 16 15.72 -21.50 6.54
CA SER A 16 15.35 -20.76 5.33
C SER A 16 13.84 -20.59 5.16
N LYS A 17 13.00 -21.43 5.80
CA LYS A 17 11.55 -21.18 5.87
C LYS A 17 11.20 -19.88 6.59
N GLY A 18 12.07 -19.38 7.49
CA GLY A 18 11.94 -18.04 8.09
C GLY A 18 12.02 -16.89 7.07
N PHE A 19 12.64 -17.12 5.91
CA PHE A 19 12.69 -16.18 4.80
C PHE A 19 11.43 -16.22 3.90
N LEU A 20 10.74 -17.38 3.84
CA LEU A 20 9.52 -17.53 3.06
C LEU A 20 8.27 -16.98 3.75
N TYR A 21 8.35 -16.65 5.04
CA TYR A 21 7.37 -15.79 5.69
C TYR A 21 7.61 -14.34 5.26
N SER A 22 7.35 -14.06 3.98
CA SER A 22 7.08 -12.70 3.53
C SER A 22 5.78 -12.25 4.23
N GLY A 23 5.93 -11.51 5.33
CA GLY A 23 4.78 -10.91 6.01
C GLY A 23 3.93 -10.12 5.01
N ASP A 24 2.61 -10.15 5.20
CA ASP A 24 1.63 -9.50 4.34
C ASP A 24 2.16 -8.14 3.85
N ALA A 25 2.42 -8.05 2.54
CA ALA A 25 2.98 -6.84 1.97
C ALA A 25 1.99 -5.68 2.20
N VAL A 26 2.45 -4.67 2.94
CA VAL A 26 1.67 -3.47 3.24
C VAL A 26 1.83 -2.49 2.09
N ALA A 27 0.72 -1.91 1.64
CA ALA A 27 0.73 -1.01 0.49
C ALA A 27 1.23 0.40 0.84
N LEU A 28 0.95 0.89 2.04
CA LEU A 28 1.32 2.24 2.50
C LEU A 28 2.71 2.27 3.16
N ASP A 29 3.49 3.28 2.82
CA ASP A 29 4.75 3.63 3.46
C ASP A 29 4.64 5.04 4.06
N ALA A 30 4.79 5.17 5.38
CA ALA A 30 4.66 6.45 6.07
C ALA A 30 5.76 7.47 5.71
N SER A 31 6.89 7.01 5.16
CA SER A 31 8.04 7.85 4.86
C SER A 31 7.93 8.57 3.51
N LYS A 32 7.06 8.10 2.61
CA LYS A 32 7.02 8.57 1.23
C LYS A 32 5.62 8.52 0.63
N PHE A 33 5.37 9.45 -0.29
CA PHE A 33 4.17 9.41 -1.11
C PHE A 33 4.33 8.38 -2.22
N GLN A 34 3.29 7.58 -2.42
CA GLN A 34 3.21 6.56 -3.45
C GLN A 34 2.05 6.87 -4.40
N SER A 35 2.23 6.55 -5.67
CA SER A 35 1.20 6.74 -6.69
C SER A 35 0.28 5.52 -6.73
N PHE A 36 -1.01 5.73 -6.54
CA PHE A 36 -2.03 4.68 -6.68
C PHE A 36 -2.89 4.94 -7.91
N LYS A 37 -3.23 3.88 -8.64
CA LYS A 37 -4.08 3.99 -9.83
C LYS A 37 -5.54 4.17 -9.41
N LEU A 38 -6.19 5.22 -9.91
CA LEU A 38 -7.64 5.35 -9.79
C LEU A 38 -8.32 4.30 -10.69
N VAL A 39 -9.12 3.43 -10.09
CA VAL A 39 -9.85 2.36 -10.78
C VAL A 39 -11.26 2.84 -11.10
N ASP A 40 -11.96 3.34 -10.08
CA ASP A 40 -13.36 3.75 -10.23
C ASP A 40 -13.61 5.11 -9.58
N LYS A 41 -14.58 5.82 -10.15
CA LYS A 41 -15.21 7.01 -9.58
C LYS A 41 -16.72 6.80 -9.60
N ILE A 42 -17.33 6.71 -8.43
CA ILE A 42 -18.75 6.42 -8.25
C ILE A 42 -19.43 7.68 -7.73
N SER A 43 -20.42 8.21 -8.45
CA SER A 43 -21.24 9.33 -7.97
C SER A 43 -22.28 8.81 -6.97
N VAL A 44 -22.28 9.39 -5.77
CA VAL A 44 -23.24 9.07 -4.71
C VAL A 44 -24.36 10.11 -4.67
N SER A 45 -24.03 11.37 -4.89
CA SER A 45 -24.97 12.49 -4.91
C SER A 45 -24.48 13.60 -5.85
N HIS A 46 -25.18 14.74 -5.84
CA HIS A 46 -24.82 15.93 -6.64
C HIS A 46 -23.39 16.44 -6.41
N ASN A 47 -22.83 16.25 -5.21
CA ASN A 47 -21.51 16.76 -4.82
C ASN A 47 -20.61 15.71 -4.16
N SER A 48 -21.06 14.45 -4.06
CA SER A 48 -20.34 13.40 -3.34
C SER A 48 -19.95 12.27 -4.27
N PHE A 49 -18.69 11.83 -4.16
CA PHE A 49 -18.11 10.79 -4.98
C PHE A 49 -17.27 9.83 -4.13
N ILE A 50 -17.33 8.54 -4.44
CA ILE A 50 -16.41 7.53 -3.92
C ILE A 50 -15.35 7.27 -4.98
N PHE A 51 -14.08 7.33 -4.57
CA PHE A 51 -12.93 7.06 -5.42
C PHE A 51 -12.27 5.76 -4.98
N ARG A 52 -12.14 4.79 -5.89
CA ARG A 52 -11.49 3.51 -5.63
C ARG A 52 -10.10 3.50 -6.24
N PHE A 53 -9.09 3.32 -5.41
CA PHE A 53 -7.70 3.20 -5.85
C PHE A 53 -7.23 1.75 -5.77
N ALA A 54 -6.54 1.28 -6.80
CA ALA A 54 -5.91 -0.04 -6.80
C ALA A 54 -4.60 0.00 -6.01
N LEU A 55 -4.40 -1.01 -5.15
CA LEU A 55 -3.10 -1.28 -4.55
C LEU A 55 -2.12 -1.81 -5.61
N HIS A 56 -0.81 -1.76 -5.31
CA HIS A 56 0.23 -2.22 -6.23
C HIS A 56 0.16 -3.73 -6.50
N SER A 57 -0.36 -4.51 -5.55
CA SER A 57 -0.64 -5.94 -5.71
C SER A 57 -2.00 -6.30 -5.09
N PRO A 58 -2.74 -7.25 -5.69
CA PRO A 58 -4.04 -7.69 -5.19
C PRO A 58 -3.97 -8.43 -3.84
N THR A 59 -2.81 -8.97 -3.48
CA THR A 59 -2.61 -9.67 -2.19
C THR A 59 -2.20 -8.73 -1.06
N GLN A 60 -1.93 -7.46 -1.36
CA GLN A 60 -1.52 -6.48 -0.36
C GLN A 60 -2.70 -6.01 0.47
N ARG A 61 -2.39 -5.65 1.72
CA ARG A 61 -3.30 -4.91 2.60
C ARG A 61 -2.89 -3.44 2.66
N LEU A 62 -3.85 -2.55 2.89
CA LEU A 62 -3.55 -1.12 3.02
C LEU A 62 -2.59 -0.85 4.20
N GLY A 63 -2.79 -1.57 5.32
CA GLY A 63 -1.94 -1.51 6.50
C GLY A 63 -2.01 -0.19 7.27
N LEU A 64 -3.16 0.49 7.23
CA LEU A 64 -3.42 1.68 8.04
C LEU A 64 -3.90 1.25 9.45
N PRO A 65 -3.20 1.61 10.54
CA PRO A 65 -3.66 1.31 11.89
C PRO A 65 -4.98 2.03 12.23
N ILE A 66 -5.73 1.49 13.19
CA ILE A 66 -6.99 2.08 13.65
C ILE A 66 -6.73 3.49 14.21
N GLY A 67 -7.60 4.44 13.84
CA GLY A 67 -7.50 5.84 14.27
C GLY A 67 -6.52 6.70 13.45
N GLN A 68 -5.95 6.16 12.36
CA GLN A 68 -5.07 6.90 11.45
C GLN A 68 -5.78 7.29 10.15
N HIS A 69 -5.20 8.24 9.42
CA HIS A 69 -5.65 8.73 8.12
C HIS A 69 -4.49 8.74 7.10
N ILE A 70 -4.82 8.90 5.81
CA ILE A 70 -3.84 9.04 4.73
C ILE A 70 -3.83 10.47 4.20
N TYR A 71 -2.72 10.87 3.58
CA TYR A 71 -2.64 12.12 2.82
C TYR A 71 -2.70 11.83 1.33
N ILE A 72 -3.60 12.53 0.63
CA ILE A 72 -3.64 12.56 -0.84
C ILE A 72 -3.04 13.88 -1.28
N ARG A 73 -2.11 13.83 -2.24
CA ARG A 73 -1.48 15.00 -2.84
C ARG A 73 -1.68 15.01 -4.35
N SER A 74 -1.91 16.20 -4.91
CA SER A 74 -1.97 16.40 -6.36
C SER A 74 -1.40 17.76 -6.73
N ALA A 75 -0.74 17.84 -7.88
CA ALA A 75 -0.48 19.11 -8.54
C ALA A 75 -1.81 19.61 -9.15
N VAL A 76 -2.19 20.84 -8.82
CA VAL A 76 -3.39 21.50 -9.35
C VAL A 76 -2.95 22.79 -10.00
N VAL A 77 -3.50 23.10 -11.18
CA VAL A 77 -3.24 24.35 -11.87
C VAL A 77 -4.26 25.38 -11.40
N ASN A 78 -3.77 26.47 -10.82
CA ASN A 78 -4.61 27.57 -10.39
C ASN A 78 -5.10 28.41 -11.58
N ALA A 79 -6.08 29.29 -11.32
CA ALA A 79 -6.63 30.19 -12.34
C ALA A 79 -5.55 31.04 -13.05
N ASP A 80 -4.44 31.33 -12.37
CA ASP A 80 -3.30 32.10 -12.90
C ASP A 80 -2.31 31.24 -13.72
N GLY A 81 -2.62 29.96 -13.99
CA GLY A 81 -1.76 29.04 -14.75
C GLY A 81 -0.55 28.50 -13.98
N LYS A 82 -0.42 28.82 -12.69
CA LYS A 82 0.64 28.30 -11.82
C LYS A 82 0.26 26.93 -11.26
N SER A 83 1.22 26.00 -11.25
CA SER A 83 1.06 24.68 -10.65
C SER A 83 1.36 24.75 -9.16
N GLU A 84 0.39 24.37 -8.33
CA GLU A 84 0.52 24.29 -6.89
C GLU A 84 0.26 22.86 -6.40
N MET A 85 1.06 22.44 -5.41
CA MET A 85 0.90 21.12 -4.79
C MET A 85 -0.10 21.23 -3.64
N VAL A 86 -1.28 20.64 -3.83
CA VAL A 86 -2.34 20.58 -2.83
C VAL A 86 -2.31 19.23 -2.13
N GLN A 87 -2.44 19.23 -0.80
CA GLN A 87 -2.45 18.04 0.03
C GLN A 87 -3.59 18.09 1.05
N HIS A 88 -4.33 16.98 1.17
CA HIS A 88 -5.42 16.85 2.14
C HIS A 88 -5.42 15.48 2.83
N ALA A 89 -5.88 15.46 4.07
CA ALA A 89 -6.06 14.25 4.86
C ALA A 89 -7.41 13.60 4.56
N TYR A 90 -7.44 12.27 4.42
CA TYR A 90 -8.65 11.47 4.23
C TYR A 90 -8.57 10.17 5.04
N THR A 91 -9.71 9.75 5.60
CA THR A 91 -9.86 8.43 6.21
C THR A 91 -10.63 7.53 5.23
N PRO A 92 -10.02 6.45 4.70
CA PRO A 92 -10.71 5.54 3.79
C PRO A 92 -11.93 4.88 4.46
N VAL A 93 -12.97 4.65 3.66
CA VAL A 93 -14.21 3.97 4.06
C VAL A 93 -14.22 2.50 3.64
#